data_AF-A0A1D9P724-F1
#
_entry.id   AF-A0A1D9P724-F1
#
_cell.length_a   1.000
_cell.length_b   1.000
_cell.length_c   1.000
_cell.angle_alpha   90.00
_cell.angle_beta   90.00
_cell.angle_gamma   90.00
#
_symmetry.space_group_name_H-M   'P 1'
#
loop_
_entity.id
_entity.type
_entity.pdbx_description
1 polymer ?
#
loop_
_entity_poly.entity_id
_entity_poly.type
_entity_poly.pdbx_seq_one_letter_code
_entity_poly.pdbx_strand_id
1 'polypeptide(L)'
;MSLLTDNIIPGEHGKVFGTNANDETELIEIKNSLLKVDGITKVSINNSIFPKEFTVFTNKVIRVEDIETMVKSIGFHAIPKELI
;
A
#
# COMPACT_ATOMS: atom_id res chain seq x y z
N MET A 1 1.08 2.67 -19.25
CA MET A 1 2.19 3.02 -18.34
C MET A 1 2.18 4.52 -18.16
N SER A 2 1.86 4.97 -16.96
CA SER A 2 1.82 6.39 -16.58
C SER A 2 2.62 6.51 -15.29
N LEU A 3 3.45 7.55 -15.18
CA LEU A 3 4.30 7.77 -14.01
C LEU A 3 3.51 7.71 -12.69
N LEU A 4 2.27 8.20 -12.68
CA LEU A 4 1.40 8.19 -11.50
C LEU A 4 0.76 6.82 -11.23
N THR A 5 0.52 6.04 -12.29
CA THR A 5 -0.02 4.67 -12.16
C THR A 5 1.06 3.71 -11.66
N ASP A 6 2.30 3.88 -12.11
CA ASP A 6 3.39 2.92 -11.86
C ASP A 6 4.19 3.25 -10.58
N ASN A 7 4.03 4.46 -10.01
CA ASN A 7 4.78 4.91 -8.85
C ASN A 7 3.89 5.48 -7.74
N ILE A 8 4.46 5.58 -6.54
CA ILE A 8 3.96 6.32 -5.39
C ILE A 8 4.81 7.58 -5.27
N ILE A 9 4.16 8.73 -5.36
CA ILE A 9 4.82 10.04 -5.33
C ILE A 9 4.83 10.55 -3.88
N PRO A 10 5.95 11.09 -3.40
CA PRO A 10 6.02 11.72 -2.09
C PRO A 10 5.00 12.84 -1.91
N GLY A 11 4.44 12.94 -0.71
CA GLY A 11 3.50 14.00 -0.34
C GLY A 11 2.37 13.52 0.56
N GLU A 12 1.34 14.36 0.68
CA GLU A 12 0.26 14.20 1.67
C GLU A 12 -0.88 13.28 1.22
N HIS A 13 -0.96 12.92 -0.06
CA HIS A 13 -2.09 12.12 -0.59
C HIS A 13 -1.87 10.61 -0.43
N GLY A 14 -0.62 10.14 -0.52
CA GLY A 14 -0.29 8.73 -0.56
C GLY A 14 -0.93 8.00 -1.75
N LYS A 15 -0.84 6.67 -1.75
CA LYS A 15 -1.50 5.81 -2.74
C LYS A 15 -2.31 4.71 -2.07
N VAL A 16 -3.54 4.53 -2.53
CA VAL A 16 -4.49 3.57 -1.96
C VAL A 16 -4.34 2.22 -2.64
N PHE A 17 -4.39 1.16 -1.85
CA PHE A 17 -4.33 -0.22 -2.28
C PHE A 17 -5.50 -1.00 -1.69
N GLY A 18 -6.18 -1.78 -2.53
CA GLY A 18 -7.07 -2.85 -2.09
C GLY A 18 -6.27 -4.10 -1.75
N THR A 19 -6.74 -4.88 -0.78
CA THR A 19 -6.14 -6.16 -0.39
C THR A 19 -7.18 -7.25 -0.16
N ASN A 20 -6.72 -8.50 -0.24
CA ASN A 20 -7.49 -9.70 0.12
C ASN A 20 -7.41 -10.06 1.62
N ALA A 21 -6.75 -9.24 2.44
CA ALA A 21 -6.80 -9.37 3.89
C ALA A 21 -8.25 -9.22 4.39
N ASN A 22 -8.68 -10.15 5.24
CA ASN A 22 -10.02 -10.23 5.80
C ASN A 22 -10.11 -9.54 7.16
N ASP A 23 -9.06 -9.67 7.97
CA ASP A 23 -9.05 -9.27 9.38
C ASP A 23 -8.04 -8.16 9.69
N GLU A 24 -8.25 -7.46 10.81
CA GLU A 24 -7.38 -6.37 11.24
C GLU A 24 -5.94 -6.83 11.52
N THR A 25 -5.75 -8.04 12.04
CA THR A 25 -4.42 -8.60 12.31
C THR A 25 -3.60 -8.75 11.03
N GLU A 26 -4.23 -9.18 9.93
CA GLU A 26 -3.59 -9.33 8.61
C GLU A 26 -3.22 -7.96 8.03
N LEU A 27 -4.08 -6.95 8.21
CA LEU A 27 -3.79 -5.57 7.80
C LEU A 27 -2.62 -4.96 8.60
N ILE A 28 -2.52 -5.28 9.89
CA ILE A 28 -1.39 -4.88 10.73
C ILE A 28 -0.10 -5.55 10.26
N GLU A 29 -0.15 -6.82 9.85
CA GLU A 29 1.01 -7.52 9.28
C GLU A 29 1.49 -6.86 7.99
N ILE A 30 0.58 -6.56 7.06
CA ILE A 30 0.87 -5.81 5.83
C ILE A 30 1.53 -4.48 6.17
N LYS A 31 0.94 -3.69 7.08
CA LYS A 31 1.49 -2.41 7.53
C LYS A 31 2.91 -2.56 8.07
N ASN A 32 3.14 -3.52 8.97
CA ASN A 32 4.45 -3.72 9.60
C ASN A 32 5.50 -4.18 8.59
N SER A 33 5.11 -4.95 7.57
CA SER A 33 6.01 -5.36 6.50
C SER A 33 6.39 -4.18 5.62
N LEU A 34 5.41 -3.36 5.23
CA LEU A 34 5.64 -2.18 4.38
C LEU A 34 6.48 -1.11 5.09
N LEU A 35 6.31 -0.88 6.39
CA LEU A 35 7.13 0.08 7.13
C LEU A 35 8.63 -0.28 7.17
N LYS A 36 9.03 -1.49 6.76
CA LYS A 36 10.43 -1.88 6.60
C LYS A 36 11.04 -1.46 5.26
N VAL A 37 10.21 -1.08 4.29
CA VAL A 37 10.66 -0.65 2.97
C VAL A 37 11.22 0.77 3.08
N ASP A 38 12.47 0.94 2.66
CA ASP A 38 13.12 2.24 2.67
C ASP A 38 12.34 3.26 1.85
N GLY A 39 11.97 4.37 2.50
CA GLY A 39 11.20 5.47 1.91
C GLY A 39 9.70 5.46 2.19
N ILE A 40 9.16 4.40 2.80
CA ILE A 40 7.78 4.40 3.32
C ILE A 40 7.77 5.09 4.69
N THR A 41 6.97 6.14 4.83
CA THR A 41 6.89 6.94 6.06
C THR A 41 5.69 6.58 6.91
N LYS A 42 4.59 6.17 6.26
CA LYS A 42 3.33 5.85 6.94
C LYS A 42 2.50 4.88 6.10
N VAL A 43 1.80 3.99 6.79
CA VAL A 43 0.73 3.17 6.21
C VAL A 43 -0.52 3.36 7.05
N SER A 44 -1.60 3.84 6.41
CA SER A 44 -2.90 4.07 7.04
C SER A 44 -3.85 2.96 6.64
N ILE A 45 -4.43 2.25 7.60
CA ILE A 45 -5.41 1.18 7.36
C ILE A 45 -6.80 1.80 7.45
N ASN A 46 -7.71 1.43 6.54
CA ASN A 46 -9.12 1.80 6.64
C ASN A 46 -9.98 0.56 6.90
N ASN A 47 -10.39 0.39 8.16
CA ASN A 47 -11.19 -0.75 8.60
C ASN A 47 -12.69 -0.64 8.24
N SER A 48 -13.16 0.55 7.82
CA SER A 48 -14.59 0.85 7.62
C SER A 48 -15.10 0.55 6.21
N ILE A 49 -14.22 0.15 5.29
CA ILE A 49 -14.56 -0.15 3.89
C ILE A 49 -14.33 -1.63 3.57
N PHE A 50 -15.16 -2.15 2.66
CA PHE A 50 -15.02 -3.50 2.10
C PHE A 50 -15.04 -3.41 0.56
N PRO A 51 -14.08 -4.01 -0.16
CA PRO A 51 -12.89 -4.73 0.35
C PRO A 51 -11.96 -3.85 1.21
N LYS A 52 -11.12 -4.49 2.03
CA LYS A 52 -10.20 -3.78 2.94
C LYS A 52 -9.15 -3.01 2.15
N GLU A 53 -8.81 -1.82 2.65
CA GLU A 53 -7.89 -0.91 1.97
C GLU A 53 -6.84 -0.35 2.92
N PHE A 54 -5.68 -0.03 2.35
CA PHE A 54 -4.62 0.70 3.03
C PHE A 54 -4.01 1.76 2.12
N THR A 55 -3.52 2.83 2.72
CA THR A 55 -2.87 3.95 2.01
C THR A 55 -1.40 4.01 2.41
N VAL A 56 -0.51 4.02 1.42
CA VAL A 56 0.94 4.12 1.61
C VAL A 56 1.40 5.54 1.34
N PHE A 57 2.18 6.12 2.26
CA PHE A 57 2.81 7.43 2.13
C PHE A 57 4.33 7.26 2.08
N THR A 58 4.98 8.07 1.25
CA THR A 58 6.43 7.96 1.00
C THR A 58 7.11 9.32 1.07
N ASN A 59 8.41 9.33 1.35
CA ASN A 59 9.27 10.52 1.26
C ASN A 59 10.15 10.52 0.00
N LYS A 60 10.19 9.41 -0.74
CA LYS A 60 10.82 9.28 -2.06
C LYS A 60 9.91 8.50 -3.02
N VAL A 61 10.24 8.54 -4.30
CA VAL A 61 9.50 7.77 -5.31
C VAL A 61 9.74 6.28 -5.06
N ILE A 62 8.66 5.53 -4.93
CA ILE A 62 8.66 4.07 -4.77
C ILE A 62 7.78 3.47 -5.87
N ARG A 63 8.17 2.34 -6.45
CA ARG A 63 7.36 1.71 -7.48
C ARG A 63 6.18 1.00 -6.83
N VAL A 64 5.04 0.99 -7.50
CA VAL A 64 3.89 0.19 -7.08
C VAL A 64 4.27 -1.27 -6.95
N GLU A 65 5.05 -1.78 -7.91
CA GLU A 65 5.54 -3.16 -7.93
C GLU A 65 6.33 -3.55 -6.67
N ASP A 66 7.05 -2.61 -6.05
CA ASP A 66 7.78 -2.86 -4.80
C ASP A 66 6.81 -3.17 -3.65
N ILE A 67 5.68 -2.44 -3.59
CA ILE A 67 4.61 -2.67 -2.61
C ILE A 67 3.93 -4.00 -2.89
N GLU A 68 3.54 -4.25 -4.14
CA GLU A 68 2.88 -5.49 -4.53
C GLU A 68 3.74 -6.71 -4.21
N THR A 69 5.04 -6.64 -4.51
CA THR A 69 6.00 -7.71 -4.23
C THR A 69 6.17 -7.95 -2.74
N MET A 70 6.31 -6.89 -1.94
CA MET A 70 6.42 -7.00 -0.49
C MET A 70 5.15 -7.63 0.11
N VAL A 71 3.97 -7.15 -0.27
CA VAL A 71 2.70 -7.69 0.22
C VAL A 71 2.49 -9.14 -0.23
N LYS A 72 2.89 -9.48 -1.46
CA LYS A 72 2.87 -10.86 -1.97
C LYS A 72 3.79 -11.80 -1.21
N SER A 73 4.95 -11.33 -0.76
CA SER A 73 5.91 -12.16 -0.03
C SER A 73 5.41 -12.65 1.33
N ILE A 74 4.44 -11.94 1.93
CA ILE A 74 3.79 -12.31 3.19
C ILE A 74 2.43 -12.99 2.97
N GLY A 75 2.09 -13.35 1.72
CA GLY A 75 0.90 -14.15 1.40
C GLY A 75 -0.36 -13.37 1.02
N PHE A 76 -0.27 -12.05 0.86
CA PHE A 76 -1.41 -11.18 0.52
C PHE A 76 -1.27 -10.56 -0.86
N HIS A 77 -2.33 -9.96 -1.38
CA HIS A 77 -2.31 -9.20 -2.61
C HIS A 77 -2.54 -7.72 -2.32
N ALA A 78 -1.78 -6.84 -2.98
CA ALA A 78 -2.07 -5.42 -3.04
C ALA A 78 -2.41 -5.06 -4.48
N ILE A 79 -3.49 -4.33 -4.70
CA ILE A 79 -3.88 -3.82 -6.02
C ILE A 79 -4.05 -2.31 -5.89
N PRO A 80 -3.28 -1.49 -6.63
CA PRO A 80 -3.42 -0.04 -6.59
C PRO A 80 -4.81 0.37 -7.05
N LYS A 81 -5.45 1.29 -6.32
CA LYS A 81 -6.66 1.96 -6.79
C LYS A 81 -6.26 3.22 -7.53
N GLU A 82 -6.81 3.41 -8.72
CA GLU A 82 -6.69 4.69 -9.42
C GLU A 82 -7.54 5.74 -8.70
N LEU A 83 -6.98 6.95 -8.56
CA LEU A 83 -7.76 8.13 -8.23
C LEU A 83 -8.61 8.44 -9.45
N ILE A 84 -9.94 8.32 -9.30
CA ILE A 84 -10.93 8.75 -10.29
C ILE A 84 -10.97 10.27 -10.35
#